data_AF-A0A849E0Q0-F1
#
_entry.id   AF-A0A849E0Q0-F1
#
_cell.length_a   1.000
_cell.length_b   1.000
_cell.length_c   1.000
_cell.angle_alpha   90.00
_cell.angle_beta   90.00
_cell.angle_gamma   90.00
#
_symmetry.space_group_name_H-M   'P 1'
#
loop_
_entity.id
_entity.type
_entity.pdbx_description
1 polymer ?
#
loop_
_entity_poly.entity_id
_entity_poly.type
_entity_poly.pdbx_seq_one_letter_code
_entity_poly.pdbx_strand_id
1 'polypeptide(L)'
;MQLNAQHIKQLREQRAWTQQHLADACDVSLRTIQRVEKYGNASSETAMGLCSVLEVDMDTIKFVPNKKTAVFQTINLRMHFLIIALALFSGSILGAIMMYSWIR
;
A
#
# COMPACT_ATOMS: atom_id res chain seq x y z
N MET A 1 -14.35 -12.42 -11.38
CA MET A 1 -13.74 -11.22 -11.99
C MET A 1 -12.96 -10.49 -10.90
N GLN A 2 -11.72 -10.08 -11.16
CA GLN A 2 -10.87 -9.45 -10.14
C GLN A 2 -11.16 -7.95 -10.06
N LEU A 3 -11.56 -7.46 -8.89
CA LEU A 3 -11.92 -6.08 -8.61
C LEU A 3 -11.01 -5.48 -7.53
N ASN A 4 -10.84 -4.16 -7.56
CA ASN A 4 -10.13 -3.42 -6.53
C ASN A 4 -11.03 -3.24 -5.30
N ALA A 5 -10.87 -4.14 -4.34
CA ALA A 5 -11.66 -4.16 -3.11
C ALA A 5 -11.57 -2.86 -2.29
N GLN A 6 -10.39 -2.24 -2.25
CA GLN A 6 -10.18 -0.98 -1.53
C GLN A 6 -10.94 0.16 -2.20
N HIS A 7 -10.91 0.22 -3.52
CA HIS A 7 -11.60 1.26 -4.27
C HIS A 7 -13.13 1.17 -4.12
N ILE A 8 -13.69 -0.04 -4.18
CA ILE A 8 -15.13 -0.27 -3.95
C ILE A 8 -15.53 0.18 -2.54
N LYS A 9 -14.72 -0.17 -1.53
CA LYS A 9 -14.94 0.24 -0.14
C LYS A 9 -14.92 1.78 0.00
N GLN A 10 -13.96 2.44 -0.64
CA GLN A 10 -13.85 3.91 -0.65
C GLN A 10 -15.07 4.57 -1.28
N LEU A 11 -15.53 4.09 -2.45
CA LEU A 11 -16.71 4.63 -3.12
C LEU A 11 -17.96 4.48 -2.25
N ARG A 12 -18.13 3.34 -1.58
CA ARG A 12 -19.22 3.12 -0.62
C ARG A 12 -19.16 4.12 0.54
N GLU A 13 -17.99 4.33 1.12
CA GLU A 13 -17.78 5.24 2.25
C GLU A 13 -17.96 6.72 1.85
N GLN A 14 -17.56 7.12 0.64
CA GLN A 14 -17.82 8.45 0.08
C GLN A 14 -19.33 8.77 -0.01
N ARG A 15 -20.15 7.74 -0.27
CA ARG A 15 -21.62 7.84 -0.27
C ARG A 15 -22.25 7.66 1.13
N ALA A 16 -21.44 7.53 2.17
CA ALA A 16 -21.87 7.23 3.55
C ALA A 16 -22.75 5.96 3.67
N TRP A 17 -22.55 4.99 2.78
CA TRP A 17 -23.35 3.77 2.76
C TRP A 17 -22.77 2.68 3.65
N THR A 18 -23.64 1.91 4.29
CA THR A 18 -23.27 0.65 4.95
C THR A 18 -23.08 -0.46 3.92
N GLN A 19 -22.41 -1.56 4.30
CA GLN A 19 -22.31 -2.73 3.43
C GLN A 19 -23.69 -3.31 3.06
N GLN A 20 -24.65 -3.20 3.99
CA GLN A 20 -26.04 -3.60 3.73
C GLN A 20 -26.69 -2.71 2.68
N HIS A 21 -26.57 -1.38 2.79
CA HIS A 21 -27.10 -0.45 1.79
C HIS A 21 -26.54 -0.70 0.38
N LEU A 22 -25.24 -0.97 0.27
CA LEU A 22 -24.65 -1.30 -1.03
C LEU A 22 -25.19 -2.63 -1.57
N ALA A 23 -25.40 -3.62 -0.70
CA ALA A 23 -25.95 -4.92 -1.08
C ALA A 23 -27.37 -4.79 -1.61
N ASP A 24 -28.22 -4.05 -0.89
CA ASP A 24 -29.60 -3.78 -1.26
C ASP A 24 -29.67 -2.99 -2.58
N ALA A 25 -28.82 -1.98 -2.77
CA ALA A 25 -28.79 -1.19 -3.99
C ALA A 25 -28.33 -1.98 -5.22
N CYS A 26 -27.41 -2.94 -5.04
CA CYS A 26 -26.91 -3.79 -6.11
C CYS A 26 -27.76 -5.06 -6.33
N ASP A 27 -28.84 -5.24 -5.56
CA ASP A 27 -29.66 -6.46 -5.54
C ASP A 27 -28.83 -7.76 -5.34
N VAL A 28 -27.90 -7.73 -4.39
CA VAL A 28 -27.07 -8.88 -4.02
C VAL A 28 -27.06 -9.11 -2.51
N SER A 29 -26.68 -10.32 -2.09
CA SER A 29 -26.56 -10.59 -0.65
C SER A 29 -25.46 -9.76 0.02
N LEU A 30 -25.65 -9.42 1.30
CA LEU A 30 -24.59 -8.81 2.13
C LEU A 30 -23.28 -9.62 2.09
N ARG A 31 -23.38 -10.96 2.09
CA ARG A 31 -22.22 -11.86 2.02
C ARG A 31 -21.45 -11.69 0.71
N THR A 32 -22.13 -11.33 -0.38
CA THR A 32 -21.50 -11.01 -1.66
C THR A 32 -20.66 -9.74 -1.51
N ILE A 33 -21.24 -8.65 -1.00
CA ILE A 33 -20.52 -7.39 -0.79
C ILE A 33 -19.33 -7.58 0.16
N GLN A 34 -19.52 -8.29 1.28
CA GLN A 34 -18.45 -8.58 2.22
C GLN A 34 -17.29 -9.34 1.57
N ARG A 35 -17.59 -10.32 0.70
CA ARG A 35 -16.56 -11.05 -0.06
C ARG A 35 -15.87 -10.17 -1.10
N VAL A 36 -16.62 -9.29 -1.76
CA VAL A 36 -16.06 -8.33 -2.73
C VAL A 36 -15.11 -7.36 -2.02
N GLU A 37 -15.49 -6.77 -0.90
CA GLU A 37 -14.63 -5.85 -0.15
C GLU A 37 -13.46 -6.54 0.58
N LYS A 38 -13.57 -7.85 0.86
CA LYS A 38 -12.50 -8.61 1.53
C LYS A 38 -11.49 -9.22 0.54
N TYR A 39 -11.98 -9.78 -0.57
CA TYR A 39 -11.16 -10.58 -1.48
C TYR A 39 -11.06 -10.01 -2.89
N GLY A 40 -11.88 -9.01 -3.24
CA GLY A 40 -11.86 -8.40 -4.58
C GLY A 40 -12.28 -9.35 -5.69
N ASN A 41 -13.19 -10.29 -5.43
CA ASN A 41 -13.70 -11.21 -6.45
C ASN A 41 -15.22 -11.21 -6.49
N ALA A 42 -15.79 -10.98 -7.67
CA ALA A 42 -17.22 -10.96 -7.94
C ALA A 42 -17.56 -11.67 -9.27
N SER A 43 -18.82 -12.06 -9.48
CA SER A 43 -19.29 -12.42 -10.82
C SER A 43 -19.32 -11.17 -11.72
N SER A 44 -19.37 -11.36 -13.04
CA SER A 44 -19.50 -10.23 -13.98
C SER A 44 -20.79 -9.44 -13.76
N GLU A 45 -21.88 -10.14 -13.39
CA GLU A 45 -23.18 -9.54 -13.07
C GLU A 45 -23.10 -8.66 -11.82
N THR A 46 -22.51 -9.15 -10.72
CA THR A 46 -22.27 -8.34 -9.52
C THR A 46 -21.34 -7.17 -9.81
N ALA A 47 -20.32 -7.35 -10.65
CA ALA A 47 -19.42 -6.26 -11.04
C ALA A 47 -20.17 -5.17 -11.82
N MET A 48 -21.06 -5.54 -12.74
CA MET A 48 -21.92 -4.60 -13.46
C MET A 48 -22.90 -3.89 -12.52
N GLY A 49 -23.52 -4.60 -11.58
CA GLY A 49 -24.39 -4.00 -10.56
C GLY A 49 -23.66 -3.00 -9.68
N LEU A 50 -22.40 -3.29 -9.31
CA LEU A 50 -21.56 -2.34 -8.58
C LEU A 50 -21.22 -1.12 -9.43
N CYS A 51 -20.87 -1.29 -10.71
CA CYS A 51 -20.62 -0.19 -11.63
C CYS A 51 -21.85 0.72 -11.80
N SER A 52 -23.04 0.15 -11.97
CA SER A 52 -24.27 0.92 -12.17
C SER A 52 -24.66 1.70 -10.92
N VAL A 53 -24.60 1.08 -9.75
CA VAL A 53 -25.00 1.67 -8.46
C VAL A 53 -23.99 2.71 -7.97
N LEU A 54 -22.70 2.47 -8.19
CA LEU A 54 -21.63 3.40 -7.81
C LEU A 54 -21.36 4.46 -8.88
N GLU A 55 -22.01 4.37 -10.05
CA GLU A 55 -21.88 5.27 -11.20
C GLU A 55 -20.42 5.42 -11.66
N VAL A 56 -19.74 4.27 -11.81
CA VAL A 56 -18.33 4.20 -12.20
C VAL A 56 -18.13 3.20 -13.33
N ASP A 57 -17.19 3.51 -14.22
CA ASP A 57 -16.82 2.60 -15.30
C ASP A 57 -16.13 1.35 -14.77
N MET A 58 -16.30 0.24 -15.50
CA MET A 58 -15.70 -1.06 -15.20
C MET A 58 -14.18 -0.98 -15.05
N ASP A 59 -13.52 -0.17 -15.87
CA ASP A 59 -12.07 -0.02 -15.84
C ASP A 59 -11.56 0.65 -14.55
N THR A 60 -12.39 1.45 -13.89
CA THR A 60 -12.07 2.13 -12.63
C THR A 60 -12.02 1.17 -11.44
N ILE A 61 -12.94 0.20 -11.40
CA ILE A 61 -13.05 -0.77 -10.31
C ILE A 61 -12.29 -2.07 -10.59
N LYS A 62 -11.91 -2.32 -11.84
CA LYS A 62 -11.17 -3.53 -12.21
C LYS A 62 -9.81 -3.52 -11.54
N PHE A 63 -9.40 -4.67 -11.00
CA PHE A 63 -8.07 -4.78 -10.43
C PHE A 63 -7.04 -4.75 -11.56
N VAL A 64 -6.43 -3.59 -11.78
CA VAL A 64 -5.17 -3.50 -12.51
C VAL A 64 -4.09 -3.73 -11.45
N PRO A 65 -3.25 -4.77 -11.56
CA PRO A 65 -2.10 -4.90 -10.69
C PRO A 65 -1.26 -3.64 -10.87
N ASN A 66 -1.34 -2.76 -9.88
CA ASN A 66 -0.43 -1.63 -9.76
C ASN A 66 0.95 -2.27 -9.80
N LYS A 67 1.70 -2.07 -10.90
CA LYS A 67 3.13 -2.34 -10.91
C LYS A 67 3.63 -1.53 -9.74
N LYS A 68 3.85 -2.17 -8.59
CA LYS A 68 4.35 -1.52 -7.38
C LYS A 68 5.43 -0.60 -7.89
N THR A 69 5.17 0.70 -7.87
CA THR A 69 6.18 1.70 -8.13
C THR A 69 7.20 1.35 -7.07
N ALA A 70 8.28 0.69 -7.49
CA ALA A 70 9.39 0.44 -6.62
C ALA A 70 9.76 1.84 -6.14
N VAL A 71 9.40 2.13 -4.90
CA VAL A 71 9.79 3.37 -4.25
C VAL A 71 11.29 3.22 -4.13
N PHE A 72 12.01 3.65 -5.16
CA PHE A 72 13.44 3.80 -5.12
C PHE A 72 13.68 4.84 -4.04
N GLN A 73 13.98 4.38 -2.82
CA GLN A 73 14.49 5.23 -1.77
C GLN A 73 15.79 5.84 -2.30
N THR A 74 15.74 7.13 -2.62
CA THR A 74 16.91 7.85 -3.11
C THR A 74 17.89 7.99 -1.95
N ILE A 75 18.92 7.15 -1.92
CA ILE A 75 19.97 7.22 -0.91
C ILE A 75 20.70 8.56 -1.12
N ASN A 76 20.69 9.42 -0.10
CA ASN A 76 21.48 10.66 -0.13
C ASN A 76 22.96 10.32 0.09
N LEU A 77 23.67 10.13 -1.02
CA LEU A 77 25.04 9.63 -1.06
C LEU A 77 26.03 10.53 -0.27
N ARG A 78 25.81 11.85 -0.26
CA ARG A 78 26.66 12.81 0.48
C ARG A 78 26.60 12.58 1.99
N MET A 79 25.41 12.36 2.55
CA MET A 79 25.25 12.11 3.99
C MET A 79 25.88 10.78 4.42
N HIS A 80 25.79 9.75 3.58
CA HIS A 80 26.38 8.44 3.86
C HIS A 80 27.91 8.51 3.84
N PHE A 81 28.50 9.25 2.89
CA PHE A 81 29.94 9.49 2.88
C PHE A 81 30.45 10.22 4.13
N LEU A 82 29.69 11.19 4.65
CA LEU A 82 30.05 11.91 5.88
C LEU A 82 30.06 10.99 7.11
N ILE A 83 29.08 10.10 7.24
CA ILE A 83 29.01 9.15 8.36
C ILE A 83 30.17 8.15 8.30
N ILE A 84 30.49 7.63 7.11
CA ILE A 84 31.62 6.70 6.92
C ILE A 84 32.95 7.40 7.26
N ALA A 85 33.14 8.64 6.81
CA ALA A 85 34.34 9.41 7.13
C ALA A 85 34.50 9.61 8.65
N LEU A 86 33.43 10.01 9.35
CA LEU A 86 33.46 10.19 10.81
C LEU A 86 33.80 8.89 11.57
N ALA A 87 33.26 7.75 11.13
CA ALA A 87 33.54 6.45 11.74
C ALA A 87 35.02 6.03 11.58
N LEU A 88 35.63 6.34 10.44
CA LEU A 88 37.05 6.07 10.20
C LEU A 88 37.95 6.93 11.09
N PHE A 89 37.63 8.23 11.24
CA PHE A 89 38.39 9.13 12.10
C PHE A 89 38.30 8.74 13.58
N SER A 90 37.11 8.39 14.09
CA SER A 90 36.95 7.98 15.49
C SER A 90 37.67 6.66 15.78
N GLY A 91 37.65 5.71 14.83
CA GLY A 91 38.37 4.44 14.95
C GLY A 91 39.88 4.61 15.05
N SER A 92 40.48 5.48 14.22
CA SER A 92 41.93 5.75 14.27
C SER A 92 42.36 6.41 15.59
N ILE A 93 41.56 7.33 16.12
CA ILE A 93 41.85 8.01 17.39
C ILE A 93 41.80 7.02 18.55
N LEU A 94 40.75 6.19 18.63
CA LEU A 94 40.61 5.17 19.68
C LEU A 94 41.73 4.14 19.62
N GLY A 95 42.11 3.68 18.41
CA GLY A 95 43.20 2.73 18.23
C GLY A 95 44.55 3.29 18.69
N ALA A 96 44.85 4.55 18.38
CA ALA A 96 46.08 5.21 18.80
C ALA A 96 46.16 5.38 20.34
N ILE A 97 45.03 5.75 20.97
CA ILE A 97 44.94 5.86 22.43
C ILE A 97 45.19 4.51 23.10
N MET A 98 44.53 3.45 22.62
CA MET A 98 44.70 2.10 23.16
C MET A 98 46.16 1.62 23.07
N MET A 99 46.82 1.89 21.94
CA MET A 99 48.22 1.50 21.72
C MET A 99 49.19 2.29 22.63
N TYR A 100 48.95 3.58 22.82
CA TYR A 100 49.76 4.42 23.71
C TYR A 100 49.60 4.02 25.18
N SER A 101 48.40 3.63 25.61
CA SER A 101 48.15 3.15 26.97
C SER A 101 48.75 1.77 27.27
N TRP A 102 49.10 0.97 26.26
CA TRP A 102 49.70 -0.35 26.43
C TRP A 102 51.24 -0.32 26.51
N ILE A 103 51.87 0.71 25.94
CA ILE A 103 53.34 0.84 25.89
C ILE A 103 53.94 1.51 27.15
N ARG A 104 53.10 2.14 27.99
CA ARG A 104 53.47 2.79 29.26
C ARG A 104 53.12 1.88 30.42
#